data_AF-A0A367JI24-F1
#
_entry.id   AF-A0A367JI24-F1
#
_cell.length_a   1.000
_cell.length_b   1.000
_cell.length_c   1.000
_cell.angle_alpha   90.00
_cell.angle_beta   90.00
_cell.angle_gamma   90.00
#
_symmetry.space_group_name_H-M   'P 1'
#
loop_
_entity.id
_entity.type
_entity.pdbx_description
1 polymer ?
#
loop_
_entity_poly.entity_id
_entity_poly.type
_entity_poly.pdbx_seq_one_letter_code
_entity_poly.pdbx_strand_id
1 'polypeptide(L)'
;MNIVSCFLNPGEHLRRKLVAKQLLETNTPLPEKYGPFWYDQPVDHFLENSTTFKHRYWANADWYQPGGPVILYNAGEMAADPRSFYVTNSSMAQLAQRLNGIILVMEHRFYGLSLPSSNFTAESLATLNTAQALEDIAEFIKFAKIPNVEIAPETKYIVYGGSYSGNLAAWMRLKYPDIVFAAVPSSAPVQMKFNYHEYFDPINQYGPRHCIDAIKSSILYIDHILFSPFEQPKKNLKKRFGVEDLSSYILVLSYPLGLWQNMQPFSNPFEEQFCSIFEGLTTIQDYVSAYGNFTKNLVKESCQDLPVNSCLDSHDPRNVRYTNSGDESRVWLWQVCTEYAYWQTASPIWRSTLVSRKLQTSWYQRQCPLTFGEHDVPSVPKWREINNEYQGWKMNIDRVFWIDGEWDPWRTLSVQSNDAPNRTNWEGDSHYVVLPKAVHHWDFYTSDTVSDFIKNTQDQVYNAIKGWMDDDLKAKQRIHIQAY
;
A
#
# COMPACT_ATOMS: atom_id res chain seq x y z
N MET A 1 -0.70 -21.52 -3.56
CA MET A 1 0.08 -20.48 -2.86
C MET A 1 1.20 -20.06 -3.81
N ASN A 2 0.96 -19.05 -4.64
CA ASN A 2 1.86 -18.68 -5.75
C ASN A 2 3.06 -17.87 -5.23
N ILE A 3 4.28 -18.38 -5.45
CA ILE A 3 5.53 -17.94 -4.79
C ILE A 3 6.29 -16.83 -5.55
N VAL A 4 5.71 -16.17 -6.58
CA VAL A 4 6.48 -15.24 -7.45
C VAL A 4 6.12 -13.75 -7.26
N SER A 5 5.75 -13.35 -6.03
CA SER A 5 5.48 -11.95 -5.67
C SER A 5 6.73 -11.18 -5.22
N CYS A 6 7.76 -11.09 -6.08
CA CYS A 6 9.00 -10.32 -5.85
C CYS A 6 8.97 -8.92 -6.50
N PHE A 7 7.78 -8.46 -6.89
CA PHE A 7 7.65 -7.26 -7.67
C PHE A 7 7.63 -6.04 -6.72
N LEU A 8 8.76 -5.32 -6.77
CA LEU A 8 8.84 -3.85 -6.70
C LEU A 8 9.16 -3.22 -5.35
N ASN A 9 8.84 -3.87 -4.23
CA ASN A 9 9.19 -3.34 -2.91
C ASN A 9 10.22 -4.26 -2.21
N PRO A 10 11.35 -3.74 -1.71
CA PRO A 10 12.25 -4.49 -0.86
C PRO A 10 11.48 -5.18 0.26
N GLY A 11 11.60 -6.51 0.35
CA GLY A 11 10.96 -7.29 1.41
C GLY A 11 9.46 -7.55 1.24
N GLU A 12 8.85 -7.30 0.08
CA GLU A 12 7.43 -7.63 -0.19
C GLU A 12 7.10 -9.10 0.11
N HIS A 13 7.99 -10.02 -0.25
CA HIS A 13 7.82 -11.44 0.04
C HIS A 13 7.87 -11.75 1.54
N LEU A 14 8.78 -11.09 2.28
CA LEU A 14 8.88 -11.18 3.73
C LEU A 14 7.67 -10.59 4.43
N ARG A 15 7.19 -9.44 3.93
CA ARG A 15 5.94 -8.81 4.36
C ARG A 15 4.78 -9.77 4.21
N ARG A 16 4.57 -10.34 3.02
CA ARG A 16 3.49 -11.32 2.79
C ARG A 16 3.61 -12.54 3.71
N LYS A 17 4.81 -13.05 3.97
CA LYS A 17 5.01 -14.21 4.88
C LYS A 17 4.79 -13.88 6.34
N LEU A 18 5.29 -12.76 6.85
CA LEU A 18 5.08 -12.33 8.23
C LEU A 18 3.62 -11.95 8.47
N VAL A 19 3.02 -11.20 7.54
CA VAL A 19 1.60 -10.85 7.56
C VAL A 19 0.74 -12.11 7.48
N ALA A 20 1.01 -13.05 6.56
CA ALA A 20 0.27 -14.32 6.49
C ALA A 20 0.44 -15.16 7.76
N LYS A 21 1.63 -15.22 8.34
CA LYS A 21 1.88 -15.94 9.60
C LYS A 21 1.09 -15.35 10.76
N GLN A 22 0.91 -14.03 10.79
CA GLN A 22 0.17 -13.33 11.84
C GLN A 22 -1.35 -13.37 11.62
N LEU A 23 -1.82 -13.35 10.37
CA LEU A 23 -3.24 -13.51 10.02
C LEU A 23 -3.76 -14.94 10.26
N LEU A 24 -2.86 -15.94 10.19
CA LEU A 24 -3.16 -17.31 10.60
C LEU A 24 -3.38 -17.46 12.12
N GLU A 25 -3.10 -16.44 12.93
CA GLU A 25 -3.33 -16.48 14.38
C GLU A 25 -4.72 -15.96 14.80
N THR A 26 -5.45 -15.24 13.94
CA THR A 26 -6.89 -14.95 14.15
C THR A 26 -7.75 -16.02 13.48
N ASN A 27 -7.62 -17.26 13.96
CA ASN A 27 -8.31 -18.47 13.45
C ASN A 27 -9.84 -18.48 13.68
N THR A 28 -10.51 -17.35 13.84
CA THR A 28 -11.97 -17.29 13.94
C THR A 28 -12.55 -16.89 12.59
N PRO A 29 -13.21 -17.81 11.86
CA PRO A 29 -13.92 -17.47 10.64
C PRO A 29 -14.92 -16.36 10.91
N LEU A 30 -14.94 -15.35 10.04
CA LEU A 30 -15.95 -14.30 10.10
C LEU A 30 -17.35 -14.93 9.90
N PRO A 31 -18.35 -14.61 10.75
CA PRO A 31 -19.70 -15.12 10.57
C PRO A 31 -20.24 -14.86 9.17
N GLU A 32 -20.88 -15.87 8.54
CA GLU A 32 -21.39 -15.80 7.16
C GLU A 32 -22.34 -14.63 6.92
N LYS A 33 -23.02 -14.14 7.97
CA LYS A 33 -23.90 -12.96 7.90
C LYS A 33 -23.18 -11.68 7.47
N TYR A 34 -21.84 -11.64 7.50
CA TYR A 34 -21.05 -10.51 7.07
C TYR A 34 -20.45 -10.66 5.66
N GLY A 35 -20.65 -11.81 5.00
CA GLY A 35 -20.18 -12.08 3.65
C GLY A 35 -19.24 -13.29 3.53
N PRO A 36 -18.62 -13.50 2.36
CA PRO A 36 -18.58 -12.57 1.24
C PRO A 36 -19.93 -12.43 0.51
N PHE A 37 -20.24 -11.20 0.11
CA PHE A 37 -21.31 -10.84 -0.80
C PHE A 37 -20.75 -10.42 -2.15
N TRP A 38 -21.63 -10.28 -3.15
CA TRP A 38 -21.25 -10.00 -4.53
C TRP A 38 -22.14 -8.93 -5.14
N TYR A 39 -21.52 -7.99 -5.86
CA TYR A 39 -22.18 -6.98 -6.69
C TYR A 39 -21.78 -7.21 -8.16
N ASP A 40 -22.72 -7.06 -9.09
CA ASP A 40 -22.42 -7.13 -10.53
C ASP A 40 -21.90 -5.78 -11.00
N GLN A 41 -20.59 -5.69 -11.24
CA GLN A 41 -19.90 -4.46 -11.60
C GLN A 41 -19.51 -4.49 -13.09
N PRO A 42 -19.65 -3.40 -13.86
CA PRO A 42 -19.13 -3.30 -15.21
C PRO A 42 -17.63 -3.57 -15.29
N VAL A 43 -17.21 -4.31 -16.30
CA VAL A 43 -15.78 -4.55 -16.59
C VAL A 43 -15.12 -3.23 -17.03
N ASP A 44 -15.81 -2.48 -17.87
CA ASP A 44 -15.39 -1.17 -18.38
C ASP A 44 -16.52 -0.14 -18.21
N HIS A 45 -16.33 0.83 -17.32
CA HIS A 45 -17.28 1.91 -17.04
C HIS A 45 -17.41 2.94 -18.17
N PHE A 46 -16.46 2.98 -19.10
CA PHE A 46 -16.38 3.97 -20.17
C PHE A 46 -16.81 3.39 -21.53
N LEU A 47 -17.28 2.14 -21.56
CA LEU A 47 -17.82 1.47 -22.73
C LEU A 47 -19.33 1.30 -22.62
N GLU A 48 -20.06 1.65 -23.68
CA GLU A 48 -21.49 1.36 -23.77
C GLU A 48 -21.75 -0.16 -23.81
N ASN A 49 -22.73 -0.65 -23.04
CA ASN A 49 -23.10 -2.07 -22.95
C ASN A 49 -21.96 -3.00 -22.52
N SER A 50 -21.13 -2.53 -21.59
CA SER A 50 -20.09 -3.32 -20.94
C SER A 50 -20.62 -4.61 -20.29
N THR A 51 -19.87 -5.70 -20.39
CA THR A 51 -20.14 -6.90 -19.60
C THR A 51 -19.87 -6.64 -18.12
N THR A 52 -20.36 -7.52 -17.24
CA THR A 52 -20.13 -7.40 -15.80
C THR A 52 -19.26 -8.52 -15.25
N PHE A 53 -18.63 -8.27 -14.10
CA PHE A 53 -17.95 -9.25 -13.27
C PHE A 53 -18.48 -9.22 -11.84
N LYS A 54 -18.26 -10.30 -11.10
CA LYS A 54 -18.67 -10.40 -9.69
C LYS A 54 -17.65 -9.70 -8.81
N HIS A 55 -18.04 -8.57 -8.23
CA HIS A 55 -17.24 -7.77 -7.32
C HIS A 55 -17.53 -8.17 -5.87
N ARG A 56 -16.52 -8.69 -5.17
CA ARG A 56 -16.66 -9.25 -3.83
C ARG A 56 -16.59 -8.16 -2.76
N TYR A 57 -17.42 -8.28 -1.72
CA TYR A 57 -17.35 -7.39 -0.56
C TYR A 57 -17.87 -8.06 0.72
N TRP A 58 -17.59 -7.46 1.87
CA TRP A 58 -18.13 -7.81 3.18
C TRP A 58 -18.83 -6.60 3.78
N ALA A 59 -19.83 -6.86 4.61
CA ALA A 59 -20.64 -5.80 5.22
C ALA A 59 -21.01 -6.16 6.65
N ASN A 60 -20.96 -5.19 7.55
CA ASN A 60 -21.55 -5.30 8.88
C ASN A 60 -22.47 -4.10 9.12
N ALA A 61 -23.76 -4.39 9.23
CA ALA A 61 -24.82 -3.42 9.46
C ALA A 61 -25.49 -3.60 10.83
N ASP A 62 -24.91 -4.39 11.74
CA ASP A 62 -25.51 -4.71 13.04
C ASP A 62 -25.81 -3.46 13.89
N TRP A 63 -25.09 -2.35 13.66
CA TRP A 63 -25.20 -1.11 14.43
C TRP A 63 -26.01 -0.02 13.73
N TYR A 64 -26.51 -0.28 12.52
CA TYR A 64 -27.08 0.76 11.68
C TYR A 64 -28.38 1.32 12.28
N GLN A 65 -28.48 2.65 12.30
CA GLN A 65 -29.71 3.41 12.56
C GLN A 65 -29.85 4.49 11.48
N PRO A 66 -31.09 4.90 11.12
CA PRO A 66 -31.30 6.02 10.19
C PRO A 66 -30.52 7.27 10.61
N GLY A 67 -29.80 7.87 9.67
CA GLY A 67 -28.88 8.99 9.90
C GLY A 67 -27.44 8.59 10.25
N GLY A 68 -27.16 7.32 10.55
CA GLY A 68 -25.81 6.78 10.62
C GLY A 68 -25.16 6.65 9.24
N PRO A 69 -23.82 6.74 9.11
CA PRO A 69 -23.15 6.70 7.82
C PRO A 69 -22.79 5.27 7.38
N VAL A 70 -22.44 5.10 6.11
CA VAL A 70 -21.68 3.95 5.61
C VAL A 70 -20.19 4.32 5.61
N ILE A 71 -19.37 3.56 6.33
CA ILE A 71 -17.92 3.58 6.22
C ILE A 71 -17.53 2.56 5.14
N LEU A 72 -16.91 3.02 4.05
CA LEU A 72 -16.48 2.16 2.95
C LEU A 72 -14.96 2.09 2.92
N TYR A 73 -14.43 0.88 3.08
CA TYR A 73 -13.02 0.56 2.90
C TYR A 73 -12.82 -0.26 1.64
N ASN A 74 -12.03 0.24 0.69
CA ASN A 74 -11.56 -0.56 -0.43
C ASN A 74 -10.28 -1.32 -0.03
N ALA A 75 -10.18 -2.61 -0.32
CA ALA A 75 -9.08 -3.45 0.12
C ALA A 75 -7.75 -3.19 -0.61
N GLY A 76 -7.70 -2.30 -1.61
CA GLY A 76 -6.48 -1.92 -2.30
C GLY A 76 -5.81 -3.09 -3.02
N GLU A 77 -4.48 -3.12 -2.99
CA GLU A 77 -3.59 -3.96 -3.79
C GLU A 77 -3.45 -5.41 -3.29
N MET A 78 -4.54 -6.00 -2.80
CA MET A 78 -4.57 -7.40 -2.35
C MET A 78 -5.99 -7.98 -2.33
N ALA A 79 -6.07 -9.31 -2.33
CA ALA A 79 -7.27 -10.04 -1.94
C ALA A 79 -7.80 -9.51 -0.59
N ALA A 80 -9.12 -9.37 -0.48
CA ALA A 80 -9.78 -8.82 0.68
C ALA A 80 -9.99 -9.84 1.81
N ASP A 81 -9.82 -11.15 1.59
CA ASP A 81 -9.98 -12.17 2.65
C ASP A 81 -9.18 -11.83 3.93
N PRO A 82 -7.89 -11.44 3.84
CA PRO A 82 -7.10 -11.02 4.99
C PRO A 82 -7.52 -9.71 5.65
N ARG A 83 -8.43 -8.95 5.03
CA ARG A 83 -8.95 -7.67 5.54
C ARG A 83 -10.45 -7.74 5.84
N SER A 84 -11.10 -8.86 5.54
CA SER A 84 -12.54 -9.08 5.76
C SER A 84 -12.95 -8.85 7.21
N PHE A 85 -12.09 -9.21 8.16
CA PHE A 85 -12.32 -9.00 9.59
C PHE A 85 -12.39 -7.52 9.99
N TYR A 86 -11.97 -6.57 9.13
CA TYR A 86 -12.12 -5.14 9.42
C TYR A 86 -13.57 -4.71 9.59
N VAL A 87 -14.55 -5.50 9.12
CA VAL A 87 -15.98 -5.24 9.39
C VAL A 87 -16.38 -5.47 10.86
N THR A 88 -15.54 -6.10 11.67
CA THR A 88 -15.80 -6.34 13.11
C THR A 88 -14.67 -5.86 14.02
N ASN A 89 -13.42 -5.91 13.57
CA ASN A 89 -12.25 -5.61 14.39
C ASN A 89 -11.25 -4.71 13.64
N SER A 90 -11.58 -3.42 13.56
CA SER A 90 -10.71 -2.36 13.06
C SER A 90 -11.18 -1.00 13.60
N SER A 91 -10.37 0.04 13.44
CA SER A 91 -10.77 1.41 13.78
C SER A 91 -11.98 1.87 12.96
N MET A 92 -12.13 1.38 11.74
CA MET A 92 -13.28 1.64 10.86
C MET A 92 -14.57 0.98 11.37
N ALA A 93 -14.48 -0.25 11.90
CA ALA A 93 -15.62 -0.90 12.55
C ALA A 93 -16.02 -0.17 13.84
N GLN A 94 -15.06 0.26 14.66
CA GLN A 94 -15.34 1.07 15.84
C GLN A 94 -15.97 2.42 15.47
N LEU A 95 -15.50 3.06 14.40
CA LEU A 95 -16.05 4.30 13.88
C LEU A 95 -17.51 4.10 13.43
N ALA A 96 -17.79 3.05 12.65
CA ALA A 96 -19.15 2.69 12.24
C ALA A 96 -20.05 2.44 13.46
N GLN A 97 -19.59 1.63 14.43
CA GLN A 97 -20.34 1.36 15.66
C GLN A 97 -20.68 2.65 16.43
N ARG A 98 -19.69 3.53 16.65
CA ARG A 98 -19.89 4.80 17.39
C ARG A 98 -20.80 5.79 16.68
N LEU A 99 -20.89 5.70 15.36
CA LEU A 99 -21.74 6.56 14.52
C LEU A 99 -23.08 5.90 14.18
N ASN A 100 -23.41 4.74 14.77
CA ASN A 100 -24.59 3.92 14.43
C ASN A 100 -24.70 3.64 12.92
N GLY A 101 -23.55 3.37 12.30
CA GLY A 101 -23.37 3.20 10.87
C GLY A 101 -23.18 1.77 10.42
N ILE A 102 -22.80 1.64 9.15
CA ILE A 102 -22.45 0.39 8.47
C ILE A 102 -20.96 0.44 8.15
N ILE A 103 -20.26 -0.69 8.19
CA ILE A 103 -18.90 -0.83 7.64
C ILE A 103 -18.91 -1.81 6.47
N LEU A 104 -18.26 -1.42 5.38
CA LEU A 104 -18.05 -2.21 4.18
C LEU A 104 -16.56 -2.42 3.93
N VAL A 105 -16.19 -3.64 3.58
CA VAL A 105 -14.87 -3.99 3.02
C VAL A 105 -15.09 -4.46 1.60
N MET A 106 -14.81 -3.60 0.63
CA MET A 106 -14.93 -3.88 -0.80
C MET A 106 -13.59 -4.37 -1.32
N GLU A 107 -13.55 -5.50 -2.02
CA GLU A 107 -12.34 -5.93 -2.73
C GLU A 107 -12.04 -4.97 -3.89
N HIS A 108 -10.80 -4.95 -4.39
CA HIS A 108 -10.47 -4.14 -5.56
C HIS A 108 -10.55 -4.98 -6.84
N ARG A 109 -10.98 -4.39 -7.97
CA ARG A 109 -10.94 -5.08 -9.28
C ARG A 109 -9.56 -5.70 -9.55
N PHE A 110 -9.55 -6.91 -10.10
CA PHE A 110 -8.38 -7.75 -10.39
C PHE A 110 -7.61 -8.31 -9.18
N TYR A 111 -8.04 -8.06 -7.95
CA TYR A 111 -7.44 -8.65 -6.76
C TYR A 111 -8.38 -9.71 -6.15
N GLY A 112 -7.79 -10.73 -5.52
CA GLY A 112 -8.54 -11.81 -4.89
C GLY A 112 -9.47 -12.54 -5.86
N LEU A 113 -10.78 -12.47 -5.62
CA LEU A 113 -11.79 -13.13 -6.46
C LEU A 113 -12.63 -12.13 -7.29
N SER A 114 -12.32 -10.83 -7.20
CA SER A 114 -13.00 -9.78 -7.95
C SER A 114 -12.34 -9.59 -9.32
N LEU A 115 -12.47 -10.60 -10.18
CA LEU A 115 -11.68 -10.74 -11.40
C LEU A 115 -12.50 -10.51 -12.67
N PRO A 116 -12.27 -9.40 -13.41
CA PRO A 116 -12.86 -9.19 -14.73
C PRO A 116 -12.36 -10.17 -15.81
N SER A 117 -11.19 -10.78 -15.61
CA SER A 117 -10.58 -11.77 -16.51
C SER A 117 -9.91 -12.89 -15.71
N SER A 118 -9.77 -14.08 -16.31
CA SER A 118 -9.13 -15.25 -15.70
C SER A 118 -7.60 -15.22 -15.78
N ASN A 119 -7.02 -14.23 -16.46
CA ASN A 119 -5.57 -14.05 -16.57
C ASN A 119 -5.18 -12.56 -16.47
N PHE A 120 -3.88 -12.32 -16.33
CA PHE A 120 -3.28 -11.02 -16.10
C PHE A 120 -2.32 -10.62 -17.24
N THR A 121 -2.74 -10.83 -18.49
CA THR A 121 -2.08 -10.24 -19.67
C THR A 121 -2.34 -8.73 -19.74
N ALA A 122 -1.56 -8.00 -20.55
CA ALA A 122 -1.76 -6.57 -20.74
C ALA A 122 -3.16 -6.23 -21.26
N GLU A 123 -3.66 -7.00 -22.23
CA GLU A 123 -5.02 -6.89 -22.75
C GLU A 123 -6.07 -7.07 -21.64
N SER A 124 -5.95 -8.11 -20.82
CA SER A 124 -6.89 -8.36 -19.71
C SER A 124 -6.83 -7.26 -18.65
N LEU A 125 -5.65 -6.69 -18.40
CA LEU A 125 -5.44 -5.64 -17.41
C LEU A 125 -5.72 -4.23 -17.95
N ALA A 126 -6.17 -4.08 -19.20
CA ALA A 126 -6.47 -2.76 -19.78
C ALA A 126 -7.48 -1.95 -18.94
N THR A 127 -8.42 -2.64 -18.27
CA THR A 127 -9.40 -2.02 -17.36
C THR A 127 -8.93 -1.96 -15.90
N LEU A 128 -7.68 -2.33 -15.60
CA LEU A 128 -7.04 -2.06 -14.31
C LEU A 128 -6.31 -0.71 -14.38
N ASN A 129 -7.03 0.35 -14.07
CA ASN A 129 -6.51 1.71 -13.96
C ASN A 129 -7.27 2.51 -12.91
N THR A 130 -6.72 3.66 -12.52
CA THR A 130 -7.27 4.49 -11.44
C THR A 130 -8.71 4.91 -11.72
N ALA A 131 -8.99 5.38 -12.94
CA ALA A 131 -10.32 5.89 -13.30
C ALA A 131 -11.41 4.81 -13.16
N GLN A 132 -11.13 3.62 -13.68
CA GLN A 132 -12.02 2.46 -13.56
C GLN A 132 -12.25 2.04 -12.09
N ALA A 133 -11.19 2.06 -11.27
CA ALA A 133 -11.30 1.71 -9.85
C ALA A 133 -12.13 2.71 -9.04
N LEU A 134 -12.11 3.99 -9.40
CA LEU A 134 -12.96 5.00 -8.76
C LEU A 134 -14.41 4.89 -9.22
N GLU A 135 -14.66 4.63 -10.51
CA GLU A 135 -16.01 4.37 -11.00
C GLU A 135 -16.62 3.12 -10.35
N ASP A 136 -15.82 2.07 -10.08
CA ASP A 136 -16.30 0.92 -9.31
C ASP A 136 -16.89 1.32 -7.96
N ILE A 137 -16.16 2.15 -7.21
CA ILE A 137 -16.59 2.59 -5.88
C ILE A 137 -17.80 3.52 -6.02
N ALA A 138 -17.80 4.42 -7.00
CA ALA A 138 -18.90 5.35 -7.24
C ALA A 138 -20.20 4.63 -7.64
N GLU A 139 -20.12 3.65 -8.54
CA GLU A 139 -21.26 2.83 -8.93
C GLU A 139 -21.77 1.98 -7.76
N PHE A 140 -20.85 1.35 -7.02
CA PHE A 140 -21.20 0.57 -5.84
C PHE A 140 -21.97 1.42 -4.81
N ILE A 141 -21.48 2.63 -4.50
CA ILE A 141 -22.14 3.56 -3.57
C ILE A 141 -23.57 3.89 -4.03
N LYS A 142 -23.79 4.07 -5.33
CA LYS A 142 -25.08 4.50 -5.88
C LYS A 142 -26.10 3.37 -5.95
N PHE A 143 -25.67 2.14 -6.25
CA PHE A 143 -26.59 1.08 -6.69
C PHE A 143 -26.50 -0.23 -5.91
N ALA A 144 -25.41 -0.48 -5.17
CA ALA A 144 -25.28 -1.72 -4.43
C ALA A 144 -26.27 -1.78 -3.26
N LYS A 145 -26.95 -2.93 -3.14
CA LYS A 145 -27.82 -3.22 -2.00
C LYS A 145 -27.05 -4.02 -0.97
N ILE A 146 -27.01 -3.53 0.27
CA ILE A 146 -26.41 -4.27 1.38
C ILE A 146 -27.45 -5.26 1.93
N PRO A 147 -27.11 -6.56 2.07
CA PRO A 147 -28.07 -7.56 2.55
C PRO A 147 -28.57 -7.26 3.97
N ASN A 148 -29.84 -7.58 4.21
CA ASN A 148 -30.49 -7.53 5.54
C ASN A 148 -30.56 -6.14 6.20
N VAL A 149 -30.38 -5.06 5.43
CA VAL A 149 -30.55 -3.69 5.90
C VAL A 149 -31.17 -2.81 4.82
N GLU A 150 -32.11 -1.95 5.20
CA GLU A 150 -32.61 -0.89 4.34
C GLU A 150 -31.86 0.41 4.69
N ILE A 151 -31.09 0.92 3.73
CA ILE A 151 -30.28 2.13 3.93
C ILE A 151 -31.16 3.33 3.63
N ALA A 152 -31.27 4.24 4.58
CA ALA A 152 -32.03 5.47 4.42
C ALA A 152 -31.39 6.35 3.32
N PRO A 153 -32.17 7.00 2.43
CA PRO A 153 -31.64 7.77 1.28
C PRO A 153 -30.66 8.89 1.66
N GLU A 154 -30.78 9.44 2.86
CA GLU A 154 -29.91 10.50 3.39
C GLU A 154 -28.59 9.99 3.99
N THR A 155 -28.36 8.68 3.96
CA THR A 155 -27.16 8.03 4.50
C THR A 155 -25.90 8.56 3.80
N LYS A 156 -24.96 9.04 4.60
CA LYS A 156 -23.69 9.59 4.15
C LYS A 156 -22.67 8.47 3.95
N TYR A 157 -21.87 8.55 2.89
CA TYR A 157 -20.75 7.62 2.66
C TYR A 157 -19.43 8.28 3.05
N ILE A 158 -18.64 7.59 3.84
CA ILE A 158 -17.31 7.99 4.27
C ILE A 158 -16.32 6.96 3.73
N VAL A 159 -15.37 7.38 2.90
CA VAL A 159 -14.39 6.46 2.34
C VAL A 159 -13.12 6.48 3.21
N TYR A 160 -12.73 5.34 3.73
CA TYR A 160 -11.56 5.17 4.59
C TYR A 160 -10.56 4.28 3.86
N GLY A 161 -9.27 4.57 3.92
CA GLY A 161 -8.27 3.70 3.32
C GLY A 161 -6.86 3.86 3.86
N GLY A 162 -6.03 2.82 3.68
CA GLY A 162 -4.61 2.80 4.04
C GLY A 162 -3.75 2.55 2.81
N SER A 163 -2.57 3.17 2.68
CA SER A 163 -1.70 2.98 1.49
C SER A 163 -2.41 3.42 0.19
N TYR A 164 -2.34 2.63 -0.89
CA TYR A 164 -3.10 2.85 -2.12
C TYR A 164 -4.61 2.91 -1.89
N SER A 165 -5.17 2.15 -0.93
CA SER A 165 -6.56 2.33 -0.52
C SER A 165 -6.82 3.72 0.08
N GLY A 166 -5.84 4.30 0.77
CA GLY A 166 -5.88 5.70 1.21
C GLY A 166 -5.87 6.68 0.03
N ASN A 167 -5.10 6.41 -1.02
CA ASN A 167 -5.18 7.18 -2.27
C ASN A 167 -6.60 7.13 -2.85
N LEU A 168 -7.20 5.94 -2.93
CA LEU A 168 -8.59 5.78 -3.40
C LEU A 168 -9.57 6.58 -2.53
N ALA A 169 -9.43 6.56 -1.20
CA ALA A 169 -10.27 7.36 -0.31
C ALA A 169 -10.17 8.86 -0.61
N ALA A 170 -8.96 9.38 -0.75
CA ALA A 170 -8.72 10.78 -1.09
C ALA A 170 -9.27 11.14 -2.48
N TRP A 171 -9.01 10.31 -3.48
CA TRP A 171 -9.45 10.52 -4.86
C TRP A 171 -10.96 10.38 -5.02
N MET A 172 -11.60 9.50 -4.26
CA MET A 172 -13.06 9.38 -4.22
C MET A 172 -13.70 10.67 -3.69
N ARG A 173 -13.18 11.24 -2.60
CA ARG A 173 -13.65 12.54 -2.11
C ARG A 173 -13.36 13.67 -3.10
N LEU A 174 -12.22 13.63 -3.78
CA LEU A 174 -11.84 14.63 -4.78
C LEU A 174 -12.78 14.64 -5.99
N LYS A 175 -13.06 13.45 -6.55
CA LYS A 175 -13.74 13.28 -7.84
C LYS A 175 -15.25 13.13 -7.71
N TYR A 176 -15.73 12.61 -6.58
CA TYR A 176 -17.15 12.35 -6.35
C TYR A 176 -17.64 13.03 -5.06
N PRO A 177 -17.43 14.35 -4.89
CA PRO A 177 -17.77 15.03 -3.66
C PRO A 177 -19.28 15.06 -3.34
N ASP A 178 -20.13 14.81 -4.33
CA ASP A 178 -21.58 14.78 -4.19
C ASP A 178 -22.10 13.48 -3.56
N ILE A 179 -21.37 12.37 -3.71
CA ILE A 179 -21.75 11.06 -3.14
C ILE A 179 -20.82 10.62 -2.00
N VAL A 180 -19.61 11.16 -1.92
CA VAL A 180 -18.65 10.91 -0.83
C VAL A 180 -18.65 12.09 0.12
N PHE A 181 -19.26 11.89 1.29
CA PHE A 181 -19.45 12.94 2.28
C PHE A 181 -18.13 13.37 2.94
N ALA A 182 -17.28 12.41 3.29
CA ALA A 182 -15.97 12.63 3.90
C ALA A 182 -14.99 11.50 3.54
N ALA A 183 -13.70 11.71 3.77
CA ALA A 183 -12.68 10.67 3.61
C ALA A 183 -11.64 10.65 4.73
N VAL A 184 -11.07 9.47 4.98
CA VAL A 184 -9.95 9.26 5.90
C VAL A 184 -8.80 8.53 5.19
N PRO A 185 -7.92 9.26 4.50
CA PRO A 185 -6.72 8.70 3.89
C PRO A 185 -5.65 8.53 4.97
N SER A 186 -5.32 7.28 5.29
CA SER A 186 -4.20 6.93 6.16
C SER A 186 -3.00 6.47 5.33
N SER A 187 -1.82 7.03 5.63
CA SER A 187 -0.54 6.65 5.02
C SER A 187 -0.62 6.61 3.50
N ALA A 188 -1.33 7.59 2.92
CA ALA A 188 -1.74 7.61 1.53
C ALA A 188 -0.68 8.31 0.67
N PRO A 189 0.11 7.59 -0.15
CA PRO A 189 1.13 8.18 -1.00
C PRO A 189 0.50 8.81 -2.24
N VAL A 190 -0.25 9.90 -2.08
CA VAL A 190 -0.99 10.52 -3.19
C VAL A 190 -0.09 11.18 -4.23
N GLN A 191 1.20 11.40 -3.93
CA GLN A 191 2.19 11.90 -4.89
C GLN A 191 2.90 10.73 -5.59
N MET A 192 2.60 10.54 -6.87
CA MET A 192 3.28 9.56 -7.71
C MET A 192 4.68 10.06 -8.04
N LYS A 193 5.68 9.16 -8.05
CA LYS A 193 7.08 9.55 -8.24
C LYS A 193 7.87 8.48 -8.99
N PHE A 194 8.49 8.89 -10.10
CA PHE A 194 9.28 7.98 -10.93
C PHE A 194 10.63 7.59 -10.34
N ASN A 195 11.31 8.52 -9.67
CA ASN A 195 12.58 8.27 -9.01
C ASN A 195 12.41 8.53 -7.52
N TYR A 196 12.14 7.48 -6.75
CA TYR A 196 11.67 7.59 -5.37
C TYR A 196 12.72 7.06 -4.38
N HIS A 197 13.77 7.84 -4.18
CA HIS A 197 14.84 7.48 -3.25
C HIS A 197 14.50 7.83 -1.80
N GLU A 198 13.55 8.72 -1.58
CA GLU A 198 13.12 9.19 -0.27
C GLU A 198 12.40 8.11 0.54
N TYR A 199 11.99 7.00 -0.08
CA TYR A 199 11.48 5.82 0.62
C TYR A 199 12.42 5.36 1.75
N PHE A 200 13.73 5.43 1.53
CA PHE A 200 14.72 4.99 2.51
C PHE A 200 15.07 6.07 3.55
N ASP A 201 14.53 7.29 3.43
CA ASP A 201 14.89 8.40 4.30
C ASP A 201 14.44 8.20 5.74
N PRO A 202 13.19 7.78 6.03
CA PRO A 202 12.77 7.50 7.40
C PRO A 202 13.59 6.39 8.05
N ILE A 203 13.91 5.32 7.32
CA ILE A 203 14.78 4.23 7.81
C ILE A 203 16.15 4.78 8.21
N ASN A 204 16.73 5.61 7.35
CA ASN A 204 18.03 6.23 7.57
C ASN A 204 18.02 7.24 8.73
N GLN A 205 16.91 7.93 8.96
CA GLN A 205 16.77 8.95 9.98
C GLN A 205 16.48 8.37 11.37
N TYR A 206 15.56 7.39 11.45
CA TYR A 206 15.02 6.91 12.72
C TYR A 206 15.55 5.53 13.13
N GLY A 207 16.23 4.79 12.23
CA GLY A 207 16.79 3.48 12.55
C GLY A 207 17.95 3.53 13.55
N PRO A 208 18.21 2.45 14.31
CA PRO A 208 19.30 2.40 15.27
C PRO A 208 20.65 2.74 14.63
N ARG A 209 21.40 3.67 15.24
CA ARG A 209 22.56 4.26 14.58
C ARG A 209 23.64 3.25 14.20
N HIS A 210 23.94 2.30 15.09
CA HIS A 210 24.90 1.23 14.85
C HIS A 210 24.52 0.40 13.61
N CYS A 211 23.24 0.09 13.45
CA CYS A 211 22.67 -0.69 12.36
C CYS A 211 22.73 0.10 11.04
N ILE A 212 22.29 1.36 11.05
CA ILE A 212 22.32 2.22 9.86
C ILE A 212 23.74 2.44 9.35
N ASP A 213 24.71 2.67 10.25
CA ASP A 213 26.10 2.85 9.87
C ASP A 213 26.73 1.54 9.32
N ALA A 214 26.37 0.37 9.88
CA ALA A 214 26.79 -0.93 9.37
C ALA A 214 26.20 -1.24 7.97
N ILE A 215 24.92 -0.93 7.74
CA ILE A 215 24.25 -1.07 6.43
C ILE A 215 24.94 -0.19 5.39
N LYS A 216 25.13 1.10 5.69
CA LYS A 216 25.81 2.04 4.78
C LYS A 216 27.22 1.58 4.41
N SER A 217 27.98 1.15 5.42
CA SER A 217 29.35 0.67 5.21
C SER A 217 29.36 -0.59 4.33
N SER A 218 28.45 -1.54 4.59
CA SER A 218 28.29 -2.76 3.80
C SER A 218 27.92 -2.45 2.36
N ILE A 219 26.93 -1.58 2.12
CA ILE A 219 26.49 -1.19 0.79
C ILE A 219 27.59 -0.45 0.03
N LEU A 220 28.34 0.44 0.67
CA LEU A 220 29.47 1.12 0.05
C LEU A 220 30.55 0.13 -0.41
N TYR A 221 30.89 -0.85 0.43
CA TYR A 221 31.85 -1.89 0.10
C TYR A 221 31.35 -2.79 -1.05
N ILE A 222 30.08 -3.21 -0.99
CA ILE A 222 29.44 -4.02 -2.03
C ILE A 222 29.44 -3.25 -3.36
N ASP A 223 29.05 -1.98 -3.35
CA ASP A 223 29.06 -1.13 -4.54
C ASP A 223 30.47 -1.00 -5.12
N HIS A 224 31.49 -0.77 -4.30
CA HIS A 224 32.88 -0.71 -4.77
C HIS A 224 33.25 -1.97 -5.58
N ILE A 225 32.86 -3.16 -5.12
CA ILE A 225 33.08 -4.42 -5.85
C ILE A 225 32.21 -4.49 -7.11
N LEU A 226 30.91 -4.16 -7.00
CA LEU A 226 29.95 -4.25 -8.10
C LEU A 226 30.26 -3.29 -9.26
N PHE A 227 30.84 -2.13 -8.98
CA PHE A 227 31.30 -1.17 -9.98
C PHE A 227 32.71 -1.45 -10.50
N SER A 228 33.49 -2.31 -9.83
CA SER A 228 34.82 -2.71 -10.30
C SER A 228 34.74 -3.60 -11.55
N PRO A 229 35.82 -3.69 -12.35
CA PRO A 229 35.91 -4.64 -13.46
C PRO A 229 36.25 -6.07 -13.02
N PHE A 230 36.47 -6.32 -11.72
CA PHE A 230 36.98 -7.59 -11.23
C PHE A 230 35.87 -8.62 -11.00
N GLU A 231 35.86 -9.69 -11.78
CA GLU A 231 34.82 -10.71 -11.72
C GLU A 231 34.94 -11.65 -10.50
N GLN A 232 36.14 -11.95 -10.03
CA GLN A 232 36.32 -12.86 -8.89
C GLN A 232 35.72 -12.30 -7.58
N PRO A 233 35.97 -11.03 -7.20
CA PRO A 233 35.27 -10.40 -6.07
C PRO A 233 33.74 -10.41 -6.22
N LYS A 234 33.19 -10.16 -7.41
CA LYS A 234 31.74 -10.22 -7.65
C LYS A 234 31.18 -11.62 -7.44
N LYS A 235 31.86 -12.66 -7.92
CA LYS A 235 31.48 -14.06 -7.67
C LYS A 235 31.51 -14.41 -6.17
N ASN A 236 32.53 -13.93 -5.46
CA ASN A 236 32.62 -14.12 -4.01
C ASN A 236 31.45 -13.45 -3.27
N LEU A 237 31.05 -12.23 -3.69
CA LEU A 237 29.85 -11.59 -3.15
C LEU A 237 28.59 -12.40 -3.45
N LYS A 238 28.38 -12.87 -4.69
CA LYS A 238 27.21 -13.70 -4.99
C LYS A 238 27.11 -14.92 -4.06
N LYS A 239 28.23 -15.61 -3.83
CA LYS A 239 28.31 -16.74 -2.89
C LYS A 239 27.97 -16.35 -1.45
N ARG A 240 28.43 -15.17 -1.01
CA ARG A 240 28.14 -14.63 0.32
C ARG A 240 26.64 -14.43 0.54
N PHE A 241 25.93 -13.94 -0.48
CA PHE A 241 24.50 -13.62 -0.42
C PHE A 241 23.58 -14.78 -0.86
N GLY A 242 24.14 -15.93 -1.28
CA GLY A 242 23.35 -17.08 -1.74
C GLY A 242 22.63 -16.86 -3.07
N VAL A 243 23.26 -16.10 -3.98
CA VAL A 243 22.72 -15.66 -5.27
C VAL A 243 23.68 -15.93 -6.43
N GLU A 244 24.46 -17.01 -6.31
CA GLU A 244 25.47 -17.46 -7.29
C GLU A 244 24.91 -17.52 -8.72
N ASP A 245 23.70 -18.07 -8.85
CA ASP A 245 23.06 -18.35 -10.14
C ASP A 245 22.32 -17.14 -10.73
N LEU A 246 22.26 -16.01 -10.02
CA LEU A 246 21.57 -14.82 -10.50
C LEU A 246 22.45 -13.97 -11.40
N SER A 247 21.92 -13.56 -12.54
CA SER A 247 22.51 -12.52 -13.40
C SER A 247 22.75 -11.21 -12.62
N SER A 248 21.78 -10.79 -11.80
CA SER A 248 21.82 -9.63 -10.92
C SER A 248 21.02 -9.88 -9.65
N TYR A 249 21.49 -9.34 -8.52
CA TYR A 249 20.90 -9.51 -7.20
C TYR A 249 20.71 -8.17 -6.46
N ILE A 250 20.69 -7.06 -7.21
CA ILE A 250 20.67 -5.71 -6.65
C ILE A 250 19.44 -5.44 -5.78
N LEU A 251 18.25 -5.90 -6.20
CA LEU A 251 17.04 -5.80 -5.38
C LEU A 251 17.11 -6.70 -4.14
N VAL A 252 17.77 -7.87 -4.23
CA VAL A 252 17.90 -8.79 -3.08
C VAL A 252 18.65 -8.13 -1.92
N LEU A 253 19.61 -7.24 -2.22
CA LEU A 253 20.33 -6.49 -1.20
C LEU A 253 19.40 -5.62 -0.34
N SER A 254 18.31 -5.08 -0.89
CA SER A 254 17.42 -4.20 -0.14
C SER A 254 16.36 -4.96 0.68
N TYR A 255 16.15 -6.27 0.45
CA TYR A 255 15.09 -7.05 1.10
C TYR A 255 14.98 -6.88 2.62
N PRO A 256 16.08 -6.88 3.40
CA PRO A 256 16.00 -6.65 4.84
C PRO A 256 15.35 -5.32 5.24
N LEU A 257 15.49 -4.28 4.41
CA LEU A 257 14.91 -2.95 4.69
C LEU A 257 13.37 -2.97 4.65
N GLY A 258 12.76 -3.95 3.99
CA GLY A 258 11.31 -4.14 4.01
C GLY A 258 10.74 -4.46 5.40
N LEU A 259 11.57 -4.95 6.32
CA LEU A 259 11.16 -5.18 7.71
C LEU A 259 10.76 -3.88 8.42
N TRP A 260 11.25 -2.73 7.95
CA TRP A 260 10.86 -1.43 8.47
C TRP A 260 9.36 -1.17 8.29
N GLN A 261 8.84 -1.34 7.07
CA GLN A 261 7.41 -1.16 6.80
C GLN A 261 6.54 -2.21 7.53
N ASN A 262 7.12 -3.34 7.91
CA ASN A 262 6.43 -4.41 8.65
C ASN A 262 6.31 -4.14 10.15
N MET A 263 6.96 -3.10 10.68
CA MET A 263 6.84 -2.75 12.09
C MET A 263 5.38 -2.54 12.48
N GLN A 264 5.05 -3.02 13.67
CA GLN A 264 3.73 -2.98 14.28
C GLN A 264 3.81 -2.18 15.59
N PRO A 265 2.68 -1.69 16.14
CA PRO A 265 2.67 -0.99 17.43
C PRO A 265 3.35 -1.76 18.57
N PHE A 266 3.39 -3.10 18.47
CA PHE A 266 3.88 -4.02 19.49
C PHE A 266 5.06 -4.91 19.03
N SER A 267 5.62 -4.70 17.82
CA SER A 267 6.75 -5.49 17.34
C SER A 267 7.61 -4.70 16.35
N ASN A 268 8.93 -4.76 16.53
CA ASN A 268 9.91 -4.12 15.66
C ASN A 268 10.86 -5.17 15.03
N PRO A 269 10.40 -5.91 14.00
CA PRO A 269 11.21 -6.97 13.39
C PRO A 269 12.47 -6.42 12.69
N PHE A 270 12.48 -5.16 12.26
CA PHE A 270 13.67 -4.53 11.70
C PHE A 270 14.79 -4.47 12.73
N GLU A 271 14.49 -4.01 13.94
CA GLU A 271 15.46 -3.94 15.02
C GLU A 271 15.78 -5.32 15.60
N GLU A 272 14.73 -6.07 15.98
CA GLU A 272 14.82 -7.37 16.65
C GLU A 272 15.56 -8.42 15.81
N GLN A 273 15.35 -8.43 14.48
CA GLN A 273 15.88 -9.49 13.61
C GLN A 273 17.03 -9.01 12.74
N PHE A 274 16.92 -7.83 12.12
CA PHE A 274 17.93 -7.38 11.17
C PHE A 274 19.03 -6.54 11.82
N CYS A 275 18.70 -5.58 12.68
CA CYS A 275 19.75 -4.77 13.33
C CYS A 275 20.57 -5.56 14.35
N SER A 276 19.95 -6.50 15.06
CA SER A 276 20.62 -7.35 16.05
C SER A 276 21.81 -8.13 15.47
N ILE A 277 21.84 -8.43 14.16
CA ILE A 277 22.97 -9.13 13.53
C ILE A 277 24.27 -8.30 13.51
N PHE A 278 24.15 -6.98 13.69
CA PHE A 278 25.29 -6.05 13.67
C PHE A 278 25.81 -5.71 15.08
N GLU A 279 25.15 -6.21 16.14
CA GLU A 279 25.54 -5.92 17.51
C GLU A 279 26.96 -6.43 17.83
N GLY A 280 27.78 -5.56 18.43
CA GLY A 280 29.17 -5.87 18.79
C GLY A 280 30.15 -5.99 17.60
N LEU A 281 29.68 -5.90 16.35
CA LEU A 281 30.53 -5.94 15.18
C LEU A 281 31.19 -4.57 14.93
N THR A 282 32.47 -4.59 14.54
CA THR A 282 33.28 -3.36 14.38
C THR A 282 34.01 -3.27 13.05
N THR A 283 34.11 -4.37 12.30
CA THR A 283 34.83 -4.39 11.02
C THR A 283 33.87 -4.48 9.84
N ILE A 284 34.27 -3.88 8.71
CA ILE A 284 33.49 -3.97 7.46
C ILE A 284 33.27 -5.41 7.00
N GLN A 285 34.24 -6.30 7.23
CA GLN A 285 34.11 -7.69 6.79
C GLN A 285 33.10 -8.47 7.65
N ASP A 286 33.00 -8.14 8.93
CA ASP A 286 31.99 -8.72 9.81
C ASP A 286 30.61 -8.20 9.41
N TYR A 287 30.45 -6.90 9.16
CA TYR A 287 29.19 -6.32 8.67
C TYR A 287 28.71 -6.99 7.38
N VAL A 288 29.57 -7.08 6.37
CA VAL A 288 29.23 -7.69 5.08
C VAL A 288 28.94 -9.19 5.24
N SER A 289 29.62 -9.87 6.16
CA SER A 289 29.37 -11.29 6.45
C SER A 289 28.03 -11.51 7.14
N ALA A 290 27.69 -10.71 8.15
CA ALA A 290 26.43 -10.77 8.88
C ALA A 290 25.25 -10.44 7.95
N TYR A 291 25.34 -9.34 7.20
CA TYR A 291 24.35 -8.96 6.19
C TYR A 291 24.17 -10.07 5.17
N GLY A 292 25.27 -10.58 4.60
CA GLY A 292 25.24 -11.68 3.65
C GLY A 292 24.51 -12.92 4.16
N ASN A 293 24.80 -13.34 5.39
CA ASN A 293 24.15 -14.49 6.02
C ASN A 293 22.66 -14.26 6.25
N PHE A 294 22.27 -13.08 6.74
CA PHE A 294 20.86 -12.73 6.94
C PHE A 294 20.11 -12.76 5.62
N THR A 295 20.61 -12.04 4.60
CA THR A 295 19.98 -12.02 3.27
C THR A 295 19.94 -13.40 2.62
N LYS A 296 20.97 -14.24 2.80
CA LYS A 296 20.97 -15.61 2.30
C LYS A 296 19.85 -16.46 2.93
N ASN A 297 19.61 -16.30 4.23
CA ASN A 297 18.48 -16.95 4.90
C ASN A 297 17.15 -16.44 4.33
N LEU A 298 17.01 -15.12 4.13
CA LEU A 298 15.82 -14.56 3.49
C LEU A 298 15.59 -15.10 2.07
N VAL A 299 16.65 -15.26 1.27
CA VAL A 299 16.56 -15.85 -0.07
C VAL A 299 16.08 -17.29 0.01
N LYS A 300 16.67 -18.10 0.90
CA LYS A 300 16.25 -19.49 1.12
C LYS A 300 14.80 -19.58 1.56
N GLU A 301 14.39 -18.75 2.52
CA GLU A 301 13.01 -18.68 2.96
C GLU A 301 12.09 -18.26 1.82
N SER A 302 12.48 -17.27 1.02
CA SER A 302 11.65 -16.74 -0.05
C SER A 302 11.43 -17.75 -1.17
N CYS A 303 12.49 -18.44 -1.59
CA CYS A 303 12.43 -19.41 -2.67
C CYS A 303 11.99 -20.80 -2.23
N GLN A 304 12.00 -21.07 -0.92
CA GLN A 304 11.65 -22.38 -0.36
C GLN A 304 12.49 -23.48 -1.01
N ASP A 305 11.85 -24.46 -1.64
CA ASP A 305 12.51 -25.58 -2.33
C ASP A 305 12.87 -25.26 -3.79
N LEU A 306 12.52 -24.07 -4.31
CA LEU A 306 12.82 -23.69 -5.68
C LEU A 306 14.29 -23.25 -5.82
N PRO A 307 14.94 -23.59 -6.95
CA PRO A 307 16.22 -23.01 -7.31
C PRO A 307 16.18 -21.47 -7.32
N VAL A 308 17.24 -20.84 -6.83
CA VAL A 308 17.31 -19.37 -6.67
C VAL A 308 17.12 -18.65 -8.01
N ASN A 309 17.68 -19.15 -9.10
CA ASN A 309 17.50 -18.59 -10.44
C ASN A 309 16.04 -18.68 -10.94
N SER A 310 15.36 -19.80 -10.72
CA SER A 310 13.94 -19.95 -11.08
C SER A 310 13.05 -18.98 -10.30
N CYS A 311 13.42 -18.68 -9.05
CA CYS A 311 12.67 -17.84 -8.13
C CYS A 311 12.95 -16.33 -8.28
N LEU A 312 14.21 -15.92 -8.44
CA LEU A 312 14.65 -14.52 -8.34
C LEU A 312 15.31 -13.95 -9.60
N ASP A 313 15.48 -14.72 -10.69
CA ASP A 313 16.04 -14.14 -11.90
C ASP A 313 15.15 -12.99 -12.43
N SER A 314 15.81 -11.90 -12.81
CA SER A 314 15.20 -10.63 -13.20
C SER A 314 15.68 -10.12 -14.57
N HIS A 315 16.24 -11.02 -15.37
CA HIS A 315 16.87 -10.70 -16.66
C HIS A 315 16.48 -11.69 -17.77
N ASP A 316 16.23 -12.97 -17.47
CA ASP A 316 15.79 -13.93 -18.47
C ASP A 316 14.29 -13.73 -18.75
N PRO A 317 13.89 -13.24 -19.95
CA PRO A 317 12.48 -13.03 -20.31
C PRO A 317 11.65 -14.32 -20.30
N ARG A 318 12.30 -15.49 -20.32
CA ARG A 318 11.63 -16.80 -20.29
C ARG A 318 11.30 -17.26 -18.86
N ASN A 319 11.80 -16.57 -17.84
CA ASN A 319 11.55 -16.93 -16.45
C ASN A 319 10.03 -16.88 -16.16
N VAL A 320 9.56 -17.83 -15.34
CA VAL A 320 8.13 -17.96 -14.97
C VAL A 320 7.56 -16.69 -14.37
N ARG A 321 8.41 -15.86 -13.74
CA ARG A 321 8.10 -14.53 -13.25
C ARG A 321 7.46 -13.63 -14.31
N TYR A 322 7.93 -13.71 -15.56
CA TYR A 322 7.45 -12.88 -16.65
C TYR A 322 6.40 -13.58 -17.51
N THR A 323 6.47 -14.91 -17.60
CA THR A 323 5.64 -15.69 -18.52
C THR A 323 4.35 -16.24 -17.88
N ASN A 324 4.26 -16.35 -16.55
CA ASN A 324 3.06 -16.84 -15.87
C ASN A 324 1.97 -15.76 -15.83
N SER A 325 1.08 -15.76 -16.81
CA SER A 325 -0.07 -14.83 -16.87
C SER A 325 -1.11 -15.05 -15.77
N GLY A 326 -1.04 -16.12 -14.98
CA GLY A 326 -1.92 -16.37 -13.83
C GLY A 326 -1.39 -15.84 -12.50
N ASP A 327 -0.23 -15.18 -12.48
CA ASP A 327 0.34 -14.63 -11.23
C ASP A 327 -0.27 -13.26 -10.89
N GLU A 328 -0.99 -13.19 -9.77
CA GLU A 328 -1.59 -11.96 -9.22
C GLU A 328 -0.55 -10.86 -8.94
N SER A 329 0.73 -11.22 -8.78
CA SER A 329 1.80 -10.22 -8.63
C SER A 329 1.93 -9.27 -9.83
N ARG A 330 1.42 -9.67 -11.00
CA ARG A 330 1.32 -8.85 -12.21
C ARG A 330 0.34 -7.70 -12.06
N VAL A 331 -0.66 -7.83 -11.19
CA VAL A 331 -1.76 -6.85 -11.04
C VAL A 331 -1.20 -5.52 -10.50
N TRP A 332 -0.49 -5.54 -9.38
CA TRP A 332 0.16 -4.34 -8.86
C TRP A 332 1.28 -3.83 -9.79
N LEU A 333 2.05 -4.76 -10.39
CA LEU A 333 3.08 -4.39 -11.35
C LEU A 333 2.52 -3.62 -12.53
N TRP A 334 1.35 -4.01 -13.04
CA TRP A 334 0.68 -3.28 -14.09
C TRP A 334 0.43 -1.83 -13.68
N GLN A 335 -0.17 -1.58 -12.52
CA GLN A 335 -0.49 -0.23 -12.05
C GLN A 335 0.75 0.67 -11.91
N VAL A 336 1.86 0.14 -11.40
CA VAL A 336 3.10 0.94 -11.33
C VAL A 336 3.79 1.09 -12.68
N CYS A 337 3.65 0.12 -13.59
CA CYS A 337 4.19 0.18 -14.94
C CYS A 337 3.39 1.10 -15.87
N THR A 338 2.11 1.30 -15.61
CA THR A 338 1.22 2.12 -16.46
C THR A 338 0.95 3.49 -15.86
N GLU A 339 0.76 3.60 -14.55
CA GLU A 339 0.30 4.83 -13.89
C GLU A 339 1.29 5.38 -12.85
N TYR A 340 1.74 4.60 -11.87
CA TYR A 340 2.29 5.21 -10.64
C TYR A 340 3.82 5.34 -10.55
N ALA A 341 4.56 4.45 -11.21
CA ALA A 341 6.01 4.25 -11.07
C ALA A 341 6.45 3.84 -9.64
N TYR A 342 6.46 4.73 -8.65
CA TYR A 342 6.97 4.47 -7.29
C TYR A 342 8.32 3.70 -7.23
N TRP A 343 9.25 3.95 -8.16
CA TRP A 343 10.50 3.19 -8.21
C TRP A 343 11.43 3.56 -7.05
N GLN A 344 11.57 2.66 -6.08
CA GLN A 344 12.34 2.87 -4.86
C GLN A 344 13.84 2.72 -5.10
N THR A 345 14.51 3.83 -5.39
CA THR A 345 15.88 3.85 -5.90
C THR A 345 16.91 4.23 -4.85
N ALA A 346 18.19 4.06 -5.19
CA ALA A 346 19.28 4.63 -4.41
C ALA A 346 19.24 6.17 -4.43
N SER A 347 19.66 6.78 -3.31
CA SER A 347 19.83 8.23 -3.23
C SER A 347 20.81 8.75 -4.30
N PRO A 348 20.83 10.06 -4.61
CA PRO A 348 21.86 10.65 -5.48
C PRO A 348 23.28 10.50 -4.95
N ILE A 349 24.30 10.67 -5.80
CA ILE A 349 25.71 10.37 -5.46
C ILE A 349 26.26 11.20 -4.28
N TRP A 350 25.76 12.42 -4.11
CA TRP A 350 26.15 13.33 -3.03
C TRP A 350 25.48 13.03 -1.67
N ARG A 351 24.59 12.03 -1.60
CA ARG A 351 23.88 11.63 -0.38
C ARG A 351 24.15 10.17 -0.06
N SER A 352 24.37 9.84 1.22
CA SER A 352 24.49 8.43 1.65
C SER A 352 23.23 7.65 1.30
N THR A 353 23.38 6.38 0.91
CA THR A 353 22.26 5.50 0.52
C THR A 353 22.25 4.22 1.37
N LEU A 354 21.07 3.66 1.63
CA LEU A 354 20.89 2.36 2.29
C LEU A 354 20.80 1.19 1.30
N VAL A 355 20.70 1.49 0.02
CA VAL A 355 20.62 0.50 -1.06
C VAL A 355 21.72 0.73 -2.08
N SER A 356 22.11 -0.33 -2.79
CA SER A 356 23.13 -0.26 -3.83
C SER A 356 22.79 0.81 -4.87
N ARG A 357 23.78 1.62 -5.27
CA ARG A 357 23.61 2.63 -6.33
C ARG A 357 23.29 2.06 -7.70
N LYS A 358 23.36 0.73 -7.88
CA LYS A 358 22.86 0.07 -9.08
C LYS A 358 21.33 -0.08 -9.09
N LEU A 359 20.64 0.13 -7.96
CA LEU A 359 19.19 0.11 -7.87
C LEU A 359 18.64 1.46 -8.37
N GLN A 360 18.45 1.54 -9.69
CA GLN A 360 18.01 2.74 -10.40
C GLN A 360 16.64 2.52 -11.06
N THR A 361 16.02 3.59 -11.52
CA THR A 361 14.71 3.54 -12.21
C THR A 361 14.75 2.61 -13.43
N SER A 362 15.87 2.54 -14.15
CA SER A 362 16.05 1.64 -15.29
C SER A 362 15.97 0.15 -14.91
N TRP A 363 16.37 -0.21 -13.69
CA TRP A 363 16.24 -1.58 -13.20
C TRP A 363 14.76 -1.97 -13.05
N TYR A 364 13.96 -1.10 -12.46
CA TYR A 364 12.51 -1.28 -12.28
C TYR A 364 11.75 -1.20 -13.60
N GLN A 365 12.01 -0.17 -14.41
CA GLN A 365 11.29 0.06 -15.67
C GLN A 365 11.45 -1.11 -16.64
N ARG A 366 12.62 -1.74 -16.68
CA ARG A 366 12.87 -2.90 -17.57
C ARG A 366 11.94 -4.08 -17.28
N GLN A 367 11.44 -4.20 -16.06
CA GLN A 367 10.54 -5.30 -15.69
C GLN A 367 9.20 -5.20 -16.46
N CYS A 368 8.75 -3.99 -16.78
CA CYS A 368 7.45 -3.74 -17.42
C CYS A 368 7.31 -4.42 -18.80
N PRO A 369 8.17 -4.12 -19.81
CA PRO A 369 8.06 -4.76 -21.12
C PRO A 369 8.41 -6.26 -21.07
N LEU A 370 9.24 -6.70 -20.12
CA LEU A 370 9.51 -8.12 -19.91
C LEU A 370 8.25 -8.88 -19.46
N THR A 371 7.43 -8.29 -18.59
CA THR A 371 6.21 -8.93 -18.08
C THR A 371 5.05 -8.84 -19.07
N PHE A 372 4.86 -7.68 -19.71
CA PHE A 372 3.61 -7.36 -20.41
C PHE A 372 3.72 -7.30 -21.93
N GLY A 373 4.94 -7.24 -22.48
CA GLY A 373 5.17 -6.97 -23.90
C GLY A 373 5.63 -5.53 -24.14
N GLU A 374 6.53 -5.34 -25.11
CA GLU A 374 7.18 -4.04 -25.35
C GLU A 374 6.22 -2.95 -25.84
N HIS A 375 5.15 -3.32 -26.53
CA HIS A 375 4.17 -2.39 -27.10
C HIS A 375 2.89 -2.26 -26.26
N ASP A 376 2.75 -3.07 -25.22
CA ASP A 376 1.53 -3.15 -24.41
C ASP A 376 1.62 -2.34 -23.10
N VAL A 377 2.78 -1.75 -22.81
CA VAL A 377 3.00 -0.84 -21.69
C VAL A 377 3.64 0.47 -22.18
N PRO A 378 3.38 1.60 -21.52
CA PRO A 378 4.06 2.84 -21.89
C PRO A 378 5.56 2.73 -21.59
N SER A 379 6.38 3.41 -22.39
CA SER A 379 7.84 3.45 -22.20
C SER A 379 8.24 4.05 -20.85
N VAL A 380 7.41 4.94 -20.31
CA VAL A 380 7.47 5.51 -18.96
C VAL A 380 6.04 5.55 -18.41
N PRO A 381 5.80 5.14 -17.14
CA PRO A 381 4.48 5.24 -16.52
C PRO A 381 3.93 6.66 -16.55
N LYS A 382 2.61 6.80 -16.56
CA LYS A 382 1.85 8.07 -16.67
C LYS A 382 1.84 8.91 -15.38
N TRP A 383 2.86 8.76 -14.53
CA TRP A 383 2.87 9.29 -13.16
C TRP A 383 2.69 10.80 -13.07
N ARG A 384 3.10 11.56 -14.10
CA ARG A 384 2.87 13.01 -14.18
C ARG A 384 1.42 13.34 -14.49
N GLU A 385 0.79 12.61 -15.41
CA GLU A 385 -0.63 12.79 -15.71
C GLU A 385 -1.48 12.49 -14.49
N ILE A 386 -1.23 11.38 -13.79
CA ILE A 386 -1.96 11.02 -12.56
C ILE A 386 -1.77 12.10 -11.48
N ASN A 387 -0.54 12.61 -11.27
CA ASN A 387 -0.34 13.71 -10.32
C ASN A 387 -1.10 14.98 -10.69
N ASN A 388 -1.20 15.30 -11.99
CA ASN A 388 -1.93 16.48 -12.45
C ASN A 388 -3.44 16.28 -12.28
N GLU A 389 -3.95 15.09 -12.62
CA GLU A 389 -5.36 14.77 -12.58
C GLU A 389 -5.91 14.63 -11.14
N TYR A 390 -5.11 14.05 -10.25
CA TYR A 390 -5.47 13.76 -8.86
C TYR A 390 -4.73 14.65 -7.85
N GLN A 391 -4.12 15.73 -8.33
CA GLN A 391 -3.49 16.82 -7.58
C GLN A 391 -2.28 16.48 -6.70
N GLY A 392 -1.94 15.21 -6.46
CA GLY A 392 -0.75 14.82 -5.70
C GLY A 392 -0.59 15.57 -4.37
N TRP A 393 0.60 16.09 -4.09
CA TRP A 393 0.84 16.94 -2.92
C TRP A 393 0.06 18.26 -2.91
N LYS A 394 -0.56 18.68 -4.01
CA LYS A 394 -1.36 19.92 -4.08
C LYS A 394 -2.83 19.72 -3.72
N MET A 395 -3.21 18.51 -3.36
CA MET A 395 -4.59 18.14 -3.05
C MET A 395 -5.17 18.99 -1.91
N ASN A 396 -6.14 19.86 -2.20
CA ASN A 396 -6.91 20.63 -1.22
C ASN A 396 -8.38 20.21 -1.27
N ILE A 397 -8.87 19.54 -0.24
CA ILE A 397 -10.20 18.91 -0.24
C ILE A 397 -10.84 19.11 1.13
N ASP A 398 -12.14 19.43 1.16
CA ASP A 398 -12.90 19.54 2.41
C ASP A 398 -13.38 18.18 2.94
N ARG A 399 -13.54 18.09 4.27
CA ARG A 399 -14.01 16.90 4.99
C ARG A 399 -13.08 15.70 4.79
N VAL A 400 -11.79 15.95 4.94
CA VAL A 400 -10.75 14.92 4.87
C VAL A 400 -9.94 14.91 6.15
N PHE A 401 -9.76 13.73 6.73
CA PHE A 401 -8.89 13.53 7.89
C PHE A 401 -7.66 12.73 7.46
N TRP A 402 -6.54 13.41 7.28
CA TRP A 402 -5.27 12.80 6.89
C TRP A 402 -4.52 12.25 8.10
N ILE A 403 -4.05 11.01 7.98
CA ILE A 403 -3.27 10.34 9.02
C ILE A 403 -2.00 9.80 8.39
N ASP A 404 -0.83 10.02 8.98
CA ASP A 404 0.43 9.42 8.54
C ASP A 404 1.25 8.96 9.74
N GLY A 405 2.09 7.94 9.54
CA GLY A 405 3.11 7.56 10.54
C GLY A 405 4.35 8.43 10.45
N GLU A 406 4.91 8.85 11.59
CA GLU A 406 6.14 9.64 11.62
C GLU A 406 7.33 8.91 10.97
N TRP A 407 7.40 7.60 11.14
CA TRP A 407 8.47 6.74 10.65
C TRP A 407 8.10 6.04 9.34
N ASP A 408 6.90 6.29 8.79
CA ASP A 408 6.46 5.66 7.55
C ASP A 408 7.29 6.14 6.34
N PRO A 409 7.98 5.24 5.61
CA PRO A 409 8.55 5.53 4.30
C PRO A 409 7.60 6.29 3.37
N TRP A 410 6.33 5.89 3.32
CA TRP A 410 5.33 6.41 2.39
C TRP A 410 4.81 7.80 2.76
N ARG A 411 5.00 8.27 4.01
CA ARG A 411 4.69 9.65 4.38
C ARG A 411 5.39 10.65 3.47
N THR A 412 6.58 10.32 2.97
CA THR A 412 7.31 11.21 2.05
C THR A 412 6.59 11.45 0.72
N LEU A 413 5.59 10.64 0.36
CA LEU A 413 4.69 10.85 -0.79
C LEU A 413 3.25 11.23 -0.39
N SER A 414 2.96 11.32 0.91
CA SER A 414 1.69 11.84 1.43
C SER A 414 1.61 13.37 1.34
N VAL A 415 0.44 13.93 1.56
CA VAL A 415 0.26 15.39 1.70
C VAL A 415 0.97 15.97 2.93
N GLN A 416 1.36 15.12 3.90
CA GLN A 416 2.12 15.48 5.10
C GLN A 416 3.64 15.27 4.93
N SER A 417 4.11 15.12 3.69
CA SER A 417 5.54 15.09 3.36
C SER A 417 6.22 16.42 3.70
N ASN A 418 7.50 16.37 4.10
CA ASN A 418 8.32 17.58 4.26
C ASN A 418 8.55 18.32 2.94
N ASP A 419 8.39 17.63 1.80
CA ASP A 419 8.52 18.22 0.46
C ASP A 419 7.18 18.73 -0.10
N ALA A 420 6.07 18.45 0.59
CA ALA A 420 4.75 18.95 0.19
C ALA A 420 4.62 20.46 0.46
N PRO A 421 3.77 21.18 -0.30
CA PRO A 421 3.49 22.59 -0.03
C PRO A 421 3.02 22.83 1.41
N ASN A 422 3.42 23.95 2.00
CA ASN A 422 2.90 24.36 3.30
C ASN A 422 1.40 24.68 3.21
N ARG A 423 0.62 24.07 4.11
CA ARG A 423 -0.85 24.09 4.16
C ARG A 423 -1.43 24.96 5.26
N THR A 424 -0.61 25.68 6.04
CA THR A 424 -1.09 26.52 7.16
C THR A 424 -2.11 27.59 6.76
N ASN A 425 -2.11 28.01 5.48
CA ASN A 425 -2.99 29.06 4.96
C ASN A 425 -4.07 28.51 4.00
N TRP A 426 -4.27 27.20 3.95
CA TRP A 426 -5.24 26.63 3.03
C TRP A 426 -6.61 26.73 3.65
N GLU A 427 -7.53 27.36 2.93
CA GLU A 427 -8.94 27.35 3.29
C GLU A 427 -9.46 25.94 3.02
N GLY A 428 -9.89 25.26 4.08
CA GLY A 428 -10.49 23.94 3.98
C GLY A 428 -10.77 23.30 5.34
N ASP A 429 -11.77 22.44 5.37
CA ASP A 429 -12.20 21.67 6.54
C ASP A 429 -11.48 20.32 6.61
N SER A 430 -10.15 20.36 6.45
CA SER A 430 -9.26 19.21 6.48
C SER A 430 -8.49 19.14 7.80
N HIS A 431 -8.35 17.94 8.36
CA HIS A 431 -7.51 17.67 9.52
C HIS A 431 -6.28 16.86 9.13
N TYR A 432 -5.18 17.07 9.84
CA TYR A 432 -3.89 16.43 9.57
C TYR A 432 -3.27 15.95 10.88
N VAL A 433 -2.94 14.66 10.94
CA VAL A 433 -2.29 14.05 12.11
C VAL A 433 -1.11 13.19 11.65
N VAL A 434 0.03 13.38 12.30
CA VAL A 434 1.20 12.49 12.21
C VAL A 434 1.33 11.72 13.52
N LEU A 435 1.21 10.41 13.46
CA LEU A 435 1.34 9.49 14.59
C LEU A 435 2.83 9.33 14.96
N PRO A 436 3.27 9.73 16.17
CA PRO A 436 4.66 9.62 16.60
C PRO A 436 5.15 8.17 16.57
N LYS A 437 6.35 7.97 16.04
CA LYS A 437 7.03 6.66 15.88
C LYS A 437 6.26 5.59 15.11
N ALA A 438 5.06 5.89 14.63
CA ALA A 438 4.28 4.95 13.86
C ALA A 438 4.86 4.78 12.46
N VAL A 439 4.74 3.57 11.93
CA VAL A 439 5.07 3.27 10.55
C VAL A 439 3.76 3.23 9.75
N HIS A 440 3.48 2.16 9.03
CA HIS A 440 2.45 2.19 7.99
C HIS A 440 1.05 1.97 8.58
N HIS A 441 0.20 3.00 8.51
CA HIS A 441 -1.22 3.01 8.88
C HIS A 441 -1.55 2.32 10.24
N TRP A 442 -0.79 2.65 11.28
CA TRP A 442 -1.01 2.10 12.64
C TRP A 442 -2.32 2.57 13.31
N ASP A 443 -3.02 3.54 12.73
CA ASP A 443 -4.36 3.95 13.16
C ASP A 443 -5.43 2.86 13.00
N PHE A 444 -5.15 1.80 12.23
CA PHE A 444 -6.09 0.70 11.99
C PHE A 444 -6.25 -0.23 13.21
N TYR A 445 -5.26 -0.24 14.11
CA TYR A 445 -5.18 -1.19 15.23
C TYR A 445 -6.05 -0.74 16.40
N THR A 446 -6.82 -1.67 16.96
CA THR A 446 -7.88 -1.37 17.96
C THR A 446 -7.80 -2.18 19.25
N SER A 447 -6.63 -2.71 19.60
CA SER A 447 -6.43 -3.46 20.84
C SER A 447 -6.09 -2.57 22.04
N ASP A 448 -6.25 -3.09 23.26
CA ASP A 448 -5.84 -2.37 24.48
C ASP A 448 -4.36 -2.01 24.49
N THR A 449 -3.54 -2.78 23.76
CA THR A 449 -2.09 -2.63 23.63
C THR A 449 -1.64 -1.50 22.71
N VAL A 450 -2.55 -0.85 21.96
CA VAL A 450 -2.16 0.31 21.15
C VAL A 450 -1.98 1.55 22.02
N SER A 451 -1.06 2.43 21.61
CA SER A 451 -0.73 3.65 22.36
C SER A 451 -1.93 4.60 22.52
N ASP A 452 -1.93 5.40 23.59
CA ASP A 452 -2.95 6.43 23.80
C ASP A 452 -3.00 7.45 22.66
N PHE A 453 -1.88 7.69 21.96
CA PHE A 453 -1.86 8.57 20.80
C PHE A 453 -2.71 8.01 19.66
N ILE A 454 -2.61 6.70 19.37
CA ILE A 454 -3.45 6.03 18.35
C ILE A 454 -4.92 6.13 18.74
N LYS A 455 -5.27 5.81 20.00
CA LYS A 455 -6.65 5.91 20.51
C LYS A 455 -7.20 7.33 20.38
N ASN A 456 -6.41 8.33 20.78
CA ASN A 456 -6.78 9.74 20.67
C ASN A 456 -6.93 10.20 19.21
N THR A 457 -6.12 9.69 18.27
CA THR A 457 -6.31 9.96 16.84
C THR A 457 -7.62 9.34 16.34
N GLN A 458 -7.97 8.12 16.75
CA GLN A 458 -9.25 7.49 16.41
C GLN A 458 -10.44 8.31 16.97
N ASP A 459 -10.31 8.86 18.18
CA ASP A 459 -11.29 9.78 18.75
C ASP A 459 -11.41 11.09 17.97
N GLN A 460 -10.29 11.66 17.50
CA GLN A 460 -10.30 12.86 16.66
C GLN A 460 -11.00 12.60 15.31
N VAL A 461 -10.76 11.45 14.68
CA VAL A 461 -11.46 11.05 13.45
C VAL A 461 -12.97 10.98 13.69
N TYR A 462 -13.40 10.33 14.76
CA TYR A 462 -14.81 10.28 15.15
C TYR A 462 -15.40 11.68 15.34
N ASN A 463 -14.73 12.53 16.12
CA ASN A 463 -15.21 13.87 16.43
C ASN A 463 -15.31 14.77 15.19
N ALA A 464 -14.33 14.70 14.29
CA ALA A 464 -14.34 15.47 13.03
C ALA A 464 -15.53 15.06 12.15
N ILE A 465 -15.66 13.75 11.90
CA ILE A 465 -16.75 13.22 11.06
C ILE A 465 -18.12 13.54 11.68
N LYS A 466 -18.27 13.33 12.99
CA LYS A 466 -19.51 13.63 13.70
C LYS A 466 -19.85 15.12 13.61
N GLY A 467 -18.87 16.00 13.81
CA GLY A 467 -19.01 17.44 13.65
C GLY A 467 -19.50 17.82 12.25
N TRP A 468 -18.86 17.32 11.20
CA TRP A 468 -19.29 17.55 9.82
C TRP A 468 -20.72 17.08 9.57
N MET A 469 -21.08 15.90 10.08
CA MET A 469 -22.44 15.35 9.93
C MET A 469 -23.49 16.22 10.62
N ASP A 470 -23.19 16.73 11.82
CA ASP A 470 -24.08 17.57 12.60
C ASP A 470 -24.25 18.96 11.96
N ASP A 471 -23.20 19.53 11.40
CA ASP A 471 -23.26 20.82 10.71
C ASP A 471 -24.05 20.73 9.39
N ASP A 472 -23.90 19.64 8.64
CA ASP A 472 -24.74 19.35 7.47
C ASP A 472 -26.23 19.24 7.84
N LEU A 473 -26.55 18.61 8.98
CA LEU A 473 -27.92 18.49 9.47
C LEU A 473 -28.50 19.87 9.84
N LYS A 474 -27.74 20.69 10.57
CA LYS A 474 -28.14 22.06 10.93
C LYS A 474 -28.36 22.93 9.68
N ALA A 475 -27.50 22.80 8.66
CA ALA A 475 -27.63 23.55 7.41
C ALA A 475 -28.93 23.21 6.69
N LYS A 476 -29.28 21.92 6.58
CA LYS A 476 -30.55 21.46 5.99
C LYS A 476 -31.77 21.97 6.76
N GLN A 477 -31.72 21.95 8.09
CA GLN A 477 -32.81 22.47 8.93
C GLN A 477 -33.02 23.98 8.75
N ARG A 478 -31.95 24.77 8.61
CA ARG A 478 -32.05 26.22 8.36
C ARG A 478 -32.69 26.55 7.02
N ILE A 479 -32.34 25.80 5.96
CA ILE A 479 -32.94 25.97 4.64
C ILE A 479 -34.44 25.64 4.70
N HIS A 480 -34.83 24.59 5.42
CA HIS A 480 -36.24 24.22 5.56
C HIS A 480 -37.05 25.29 6.28
N ILE A 481 -36.51 25.93 7.31
CA ILE A 481 -37.17 27.02 8.06
C ILE A 481 -37.32 28.31 7.20
N GLN A 482 -36.41 28.57 6.25
CA GLN A 482 -36.48 29.74 5.37
C GLN A 482 -37.39 29.57 4.15
N ALA A 483 -37.83 28.34 3.86
CA ALA A 483 -38.72 28.01 2.74
C ALA A 483 -40.22 28.06 3.12
N TYR A 484 -40.53 28.30 4.39
CA TYR A 484 -41.86 28.61 4.93
C TYR A 484 -41.88 30.04 5.43
#